data_AF-A0A091SIB0-F1
#
_entry.id   AF-A0A091SIB0-F1
#
_cell.length_a   1.000
_cell.length_b   1.000
_cell.length_c   1.000
_cell.angle_alpha   90.00
_cell.angle_beta   90.00
_cell.angle_gamma   90.00
#
_symmetry.space_group_name_H-M   'P 1'
#
loop_
_entity.id
_entity.type
_entity.pdbx_description
1 polymer ?
#
loop_
_entity_poly.entity_id
_entity_poly.type
_entity_poly.pdbx_seq_one_letter_code
_entity_poly.pdbx_strand_id
1 'polypeptide(L)'
;QKEQMKKRNKLKSVDERLLFHGMNPSHVSAICEQNFDWRICGTRGTMYGKGSYFARDASYSHQYCSSRGGHYTMFVAQVLVGDFVQGNAEYPHPPPRPNNSNRLYDSCVDDPKDPSIFVIFEKHQIYPAYILEYSNNDQCTIL
;
A
#
# COMPACT_ATOMS: atom_id res chain seq x y z
N GLN A 1 -5.02 -14.80 0.79
CA GLN A 1 -5.96 -13.68 0.74
C GLN A 1 -6.78 -13.60 -0.56
N LYS A 2 -6.16 -13.52 -1.74
CA LYS A 2 -6.85 -13.36 -3.04
C LYS A 2 -8.03 -14.31 -3.27
N GLU A 3 -7.85 -15.61 -3.05
CA GLU A 3 -8.92 -16.60 -3.19
C GLU A 3 -10.07 -16.41 -2.19
N GLN A 4 -9.77 -15.94 -0.97
CA GLN A 4 -10.81 -15.62 0.01
C GLN A 4 -11.63 -14.39 -0.44
N MET A 5 -10.95 -13.35 -0.95
CA MET A 5 -11.61 -12.16 -1.51
C MET A 5 -12.47 -12.52 -2.73
N LYS A 6 -12.01 -13.39 -3.63
CA LYS A 6 -12.81 -13.91 -4.75
C LYS A 6 -14.06 -14.64 -4.27
N LYS A 7 -13.93 -15.56 -3.30
CA LYS A 7 -15.09 -16.28 -2.72
C LYS A 7 -16.11 -15.30 -2.13
N ARG A 8 -15.65 -14.29 -1.39
CA ARG A 8 -16.51 -13.22 -0.85
C ARG A 8 -17.17 -12.38 -1.93
N ASN A 9 -16.48 -12.14 -3.05
CA ASN A 9 -16.94 -11.32 -4.15
C ASN A 9 -17.69 -12.13 -5.23
N LYS A 10 -18.30 -13.27 -4.85
CA LYS A 10 -19.07 -14.16 -5.75
C LYS A 10 -18.24 -14.60 -6.98
N LEU A 11 -16.99 -14.99 -6.74
CA LEU A 11 -16.01 -15.45 -7.73
C LEU A 11 -15.60 -14.40 -8.78
N LYS A 12 -15.96 -13.13 -8.58
CA LYS A 12 -15.44 -12.03 -9.40
C LYS A 12 -13.94 -11.84 -9.15
N SER A 13 -13.24 -11.35 -10.17
CA SER A 13 -11.86 -10.92 -10.05
C SER A 13 -11.71 -9.85 -8.97
N VAL A 14 -10.59 -9.88 -8.27
CA VAL A 14 -10.22 -8.89 -7.26
C VAL A 14 -9.35 -7.85 -7.95
N ASP A 15 -9.65 -6.56 -7.79
CA ASP A 15 -8.79 -5.47 -8.26
C ASP A 15 -7.43 -5.57 -7.55
N GLU A 16 -6.38 -5.63 -8.36
CA GLU A 16 -5.01 -5.87 -7.96
C GLU A 16 -4.11 -4.93 -8.75
N ARG A 17 -3.23 -4.23 -8.05
CA ARG A 17 -2.41 -3.16 -8.62
C ARG A 17 -0.97 -3.28 -8.18
N LEU A 18 -0.05 -2.87 -9.05
CA LEU A 18 1.33 -2.59 -8.68
C LEU A 18 1.39 -1.15 -8.19
N LEU A 19 1.83 -0.95 -6.94
CA LEU A 19 1.87 0.35 -6.29
C LEU A 19 3.21 0.56 -5.59
N PHE A 20 3.60 1.83 -5.44
CA PHE A 20 4.88 2.23 -4.87
C PHE A 20 4.77 2.48 -3.36
N HIS A 21 5.84 2.14 -2.63
CA HIS A 21 5.97 2.43 -1.20
C HIS A 21 7.38 2.95 -0.90
N GLY A 22 7.46 4.23 -0.54
CA GLY A 22 8.71 4.87 -0.13
C GLY A 22 9.03 4.59 1.32
N MET A 23 10.31 4.38 1.63
CA MET A 23 10.72 4.01 2.98
C MET A 23 12.16 4.41 3.32
N ASN A 24 12.56 4.14 4.56
CA ASN A 24 13.97 4.12 4.94
C ASN A 24 14.61 2.77 4.57
N PRO A 25 15.76 2.75 3.86
CA PRO A 25 16.48 1.51 3.52
C PRO A 25 16.74 0.57 4.71
N SER A 26 16.78 1.09 5.95
CA SER A 26 16.97 0.27 7.16
C SER A 26 15.87 -0.77 7.39
N HIS A 27 14.66 -0.63 6.83
CA HIS A 27 13.59 -1.62 7.03
C HIS A 27 13.41 -2.60 5.85
N VAL A 28 14.27 -2.57 4.83
CA VAL A 28 14.14 -3.45 3.65
C VAL A 28 14.12 -4.93 4.05
N SER A 29 15.10 -5.39 4.85
CA SER A 29 15.17 -6.80 5.28
C SER A 29 13.92 -7.21 6.07
N ALA A 30 13.45 -6.34 6.96
CA ALA A 30 12.26 -6.60 7.77
C ALA A 30 10.99 -6.74 6.90
N ILE A 31 10.83 -5.89 5.88
CA ILE A 31 9.67 -5.97 4.96
C ILE A 31 9.75 -7.21 4.08
N CYS A 32 10.93 -7.58 3.58
CA CYS A 32 11.09 -8.81 2.79
C CYS A 32 10.76 -10.07 3.58
N GLU A 33 11.11 -10.12 4.87
CA GLU A 33 10.88 -11.29 5.73
C GLU A 33 9.47 -11.33 6.33
N GLN A 34 8.95 -10.17 6.77
CA GLN A 34 7.76 -10.10 7.63
C GLN A 34 6.57 -9.39 6.98
N ASN A 35 6.76 -8.87 5.76
CA ASN A 35 5.83 -8.03 5.02
C ASN A 35 5.64 -6.63 5.66
N PHE A 36 4.84 -5.76 5.04
CA PHE A 36 4.57 -4.41 5.54
C PHE A 36 3.73 -4.47 6.83
N ASP A 37 4.25 -3.89 7.91
CA ASP A 37 3.49 -3.63 9.14
C ASP A 37 3.56 -2.13 9.46
N TRP A 38 2.42 -1.44 9.31
CA TRP A 38 2.30 -0.01 9.55
C TRP A 38 2.61 0.39 11.00
N ARG A 39 2.47 -0.54 11.95
CA ARG A 39 2.78 -0.31 13.37
C ARG A 39 4.30 -0.23 13.60
N ILE A 40 5.08 -0.86 12.71
CA ILE A 40 6.54 -0.87 12.75
C ILE A 40 7.12 0.21 11.85
N CYS A 41 6.54 0.40 10.65
CA CYS A 41 7.05 1.35 9.66
C CYS A 41 6.72 2.82 9.97
N GLY A 42 5.90 3.07 10.99
CA GLY A 42 5.48 4.39 11.41
C GLY A 42 4.37 4.98 10.52
N THR A 43 3.50 5.75 11.15
CA THR A 43 2.33 6.38 10.52
C THR A 43 2.58 7.87 10.34
N ARG A 44 3.30 8.27 9.29
CA ARG A 44 3.42 9.69 8.94
C ARG A 44 2.16 10.13 8.19
N GLY A 45 1.31 10.92 8.85
CA GLY A 45 0.14 11.55 8.23
C GLY A 45 -0.95 10.56 7.82
N THR A 46 -1.61 9.92 8.79
CA THR A 46 -2.71 8.97 8.53
C THR A 46 -4.00 9.70 8.16
N MET A 47 -4.04 10.36 7.01
CA MET A 47 -5.23 11.10 6.59
C MET A 47 -6.38 10.19 6.17
N TYR A 48 -6.07 8.97 5.72
CA TYR A 48 -7.03 8.05 5.08
C TYR A 48 -7.18 6.72 5.83
N GLY A 49 -6.60 6.61 7.02
CA GLY A 49 -6.72 5.46 7.92
C GLY A 49 -5.39 4.99 8.52
N LYS A 50 -5.48 4.13 9.53
CA LYS A 50 -4.35 3.53 10.26
C LYS A 50 -3.92 2.22 9.59
N GLY A 51 -3.22 2.36 8.45
CA GLY A 51 -2.77 1.23 7.64
C GLY A 51 -1.48 1.54 6.88
N SER A 52 -1.04 0.59 6.05
CA SER A 52 0.11 0.74 5.16
C SER A 52 -0.30 1.52 3.90
N TYR A 53 0.44 2.57 3.56
CA TYR A 53 0.13 3.48 2.44
C TYR A 53 0.90 3.10 1.19
N PHE A 54 0.23 3.07 0.05
CA PHE A 54 0.82 2.80 -1.26
C PHE A 54 0.37 3.87 -2.25
N ALA A 55 1.24 4.29 -3.15
CA ALA A 55 0.93 5.32 -4.14
C ALA A 55 0.90 4.74 -5.55
N ARG A 56 0.03 5.29 -6.39
CA ARG A 56 0.03 5.04 -7.83
C ARG A 56 1.31 5.57 -8.49
N ASP A 57 1.74 6.75 -8.06
CA ASP A 57 2.83 7.49 -8.69
C ASP A 57 4.11 7.42 -7.83
N ALA A 58 5.22 6.97 -8.41
CA ALA A 58 6.49 6.82 -7.72
C ALA A 58 7.02 8.15 -7.14
N SER A 59 6.73 9.27 -7.81
CA SER A 59 7.10 10.62 -7.35
C SER A 59 6.46 10.99 -6.01
N TYR A 60 5.25 10.49 -5.73
CA TYR A 60 4.62 10.66 -4.42
C TYR A 60 5.36 9.83 -3.36
N SER A 61 5.63 8.56 -3.64
CA SER A 61 6.40 7.68 -2.75
C SER A 61 7.83 8.18 -2.49
N HIS A 62 8.47 8.84 -3.45
CA HIS A 62 9.80 9.42 -3.28
C HIS A 62 9.88 10.40 -2.10
N GLN A 63 8.82 11.16 -1.84
CA GLN A 63 8.75 12.11 -0.71
C GLN A 63 8.86 11.43 0.65
N TYR A 64 8.61 10.12 0.71
CA TYR A 64 8.70 9.29 1.90
C TYR A 64 9.96 8.40 1.93
N CYS A 65 10.81 8.49 0.89
CA CYS A 65 12.08 7.78 0.85
C CYS A 65 13.14 8.54 1.66
N SER A 66 13.93 7.82 2.46
CA SER A 66 15.14 8.38 3.05
C SER A 66 16.34 8.09 2.16
N SER A 67 17.12 9.12 1.82
CA SER A 67 18.38 8.93 1.09
C SER A 67 19.48 8.36 1.99
N ARG A 68 20.24 7.38 1.52
CA ARG A 68 21.49 6.94 2.13
C ARG A 68 22.64 7.20 1.15
N GLY A 69 23.41 8.26 1.39
CA GLY A 69 24.52 8.64 0.51
C GLY A 69 24.09 9.07 -0.90
N GLY A 70 22.89 9.63 -1.05
CA GLY A 70 22.34 10.05 -2.35
C GLY A 70 21.60 8.94 -3.11
N HIS A 71 21.56 7.71 -2.57
CA HIS A 71 20.75 6.61 -3.08
C HIS A 71 19.44 6.50 -2.32
N TYR A 72 18.38 6.17 -3.05
CA TYR A 72 17.02 6.00 -2.56
C TYR A 72 16.57 4.57 -2.82
N THR A 73 15.74 4.06 -1.91
CA THR A 73 15.13 2.74 -2.04
C THR A 73 13.63 2.85 -1.85
N MET A 74 12.86 2.21 -2.73
CA MET A 74 11.41 2.07 -2.60
C MET A 74 10.95 0.69 -3.03
N PHE A 75 9.81 0.24 -2.54
CA PHE A 75 9.19 -1.00 -2.98
C PHE A 75 8.18 -0.74 -4.10
N VAL A 76 8.09 -1.70 -5.03
CA VAL A 76 6.88 -1.93 -5.82
C VAL A 76 6.20 -3.17 -5.25
N ALA A 77 4.97 -3.00 -4.80
CA ALA A 77 4.18 -4.07 -4.21
C ALA A 77 2.99 -4.41 -5.09
N GLN A 78 2.69 -5.69 -5.21
CA GLN A 78 1.43 -6.19 -5.74
C GLN A 78 0.40 -6.18 -4.61
N VAL A 79 -0.61 -5.32 -4.76
CA VAL A 79 -1.59 -5.00 -3.71
C VAL A 79 -2.98 -5.39 -4.18
N LEU A 80 -3.66 -6.21 -3.39
CA LEU A 80 -5.07 -6.56 -3.57
C LEU A 80 -5.95 -5.42 -3.03
N VAL A 81 -6.14 -4.37 -3.82
CA VAL A 81 -6.93 -3.19 -3.42
C VAL A 81 -8.42 -3.50 -3.27
N GLY A 82 -8.94 -4.46 -4.05
CA GLY A 82 -10.35 -4.87 -4.01
C GLY A 82 -11.31 -3.69 -4.23
N ASP A 83 -12.48 -3.73 -3.61
CA ASP A 83 -13.36 -2.56 -3.62
C ASP A 83 -12.93 -1.58 -2.53
N PHE A 84 -12.74 -0.32 -2.91
CA PHE A 84 -12.27 0.74 -2.03
C PHE A 84 -13.32 1.82 -1.80
N VAL A 85 -13.06 2.65 -0.79
CA VAL A 85 -13.88 3.80 -0.38
C VAL A 85 -12.98 4.93 0.11
N GLN A 86 -13.48 6.16 0.13
CA GLN A 86 -12.73 7.28 0.68
C GLN A 86 -12.34 7.01 2.14
N GLY A 87 -11.06 7.21 2.45
CA GLY A 87 -10.52 6.99 3.77
C GLY A 87 -10.81 8.12 4.76
N ASN A 88 -10.60 7.82 6.03
CA ASN A 88 -10.68 8.77 7.13
C ASN A 88 -9.59 8.45 8.15
N ALA A 89 -9.00 9.48 8.76
CA ALA A 89 -7.90 9.33 9.70
C ALA A 89 -8.21 8.44 10.91
N GLU A 90 -9.47 8.40 11.33
CA GLU A 90 -9.89 7.62 12.49
C GLU A 90 -10.07 6.14 12.19
N TYR A 91 -10.13 5.73 10.92
CA TYR A 91 -10.39 4.35 10.53
C TYR A 91 -9.25 3.41 10.94
N PRO A 92 -9.51 2.44 11.85
CA PRO A 92 -8.55 1.38 12.18
C PRO A 92 -8.64 0.20 11.19
N HIS A 93 -9.71 0.15 10.41
CA HIS A 93 -9.98 -0.81 9.34
C HIS A 93 -10.94 -0.15 8.33
N PRO A 94 -11.14 -0.71 7.11
CA PRO A 94 -12.09 -0.15 6.17
C PRO A 94 -13.52 -0.12 6.75
N PRO A 95 -14.34 0.88 6.41
CA PRO A 95 -15.71 0.96 6.91
C PRO A 95 -16.62 -0.12 6.28
N PRO A 96 -17.81 -0.37 6.87
CA PRO A 96 -18.81 -1.26 6.29
C PRO A 96 -19.42 -0.69 5.01
N ARG A 97 -19.94 -1.58 4.15
CA ARG A 97 -20.63 -1.17 2.92
C ARG A 97 -22.05 -0.68 3.21
N PRO A 98 -22.55 0.36 2.51
CA PRO A 98 -23.87 0.94 2.76
C PRO A 98 -25.02 -0.08 2.75
N ASN A 99 -24.96 -1.07 1.85
CA ASN A 99 -26.01 -2.06 1.65
C ASN A 99 -25.74 -3.41 2.35
N ASN A 100 -24.64 -3.53 3.11
CA ASN A 100 -24.28 -4.76 3.81
C ASN A 100 -23.29 -4.46 4.95
N SER A 101 -23.81 -4.23 6.16
CA SER A 101 -23.00 -3.94 7.35
C SER A 101 -22.04 -5.07 7.74
N ASN A 102 -22.33 -6.32 7.37
CA ASN A 102 -21.46 -7.46 7.61
C ASN A 102 -20.28 -7.55 6.63
N ARG A 103 -20.23 -6.69 5.61
CA ARG A 103 -19.15 -6.67 4.62
C ARG A 103 -18.45 -5.32 4.61
N LEU A 104 -17.19 -5.33 5.03
CA LEU A 104 -16.30 -4.17 4.92
C LEU A 104 -15.86 -3.94 3.46
N TYR A 105 -15.39 -2.74 3.18
CA TYR A 105 -14.53 -2.49 2.02
C TYR A 105 -13.19 -3.22 2.18
N ASP A 106 -12.46 -3.34 1.07
CA ASP A 106 -11.18 -4.05 1.02
C ASP A 106 -9.99 -3.11 1.29
N SER A 107 -10.11 -1.84 0.95
CA SER A 107 -9.11 -0.79 1.22
C SER A 107 -9.74 0.61 1.29
N CYS A 108 -8.95 1.60 1.70
CA CYS A 108 -9.33 3.01 1.66
C CYS A 108 -8.47 3.79 0.65
N VAL A 109 -9.01 4.87 0.10
CA VAL A 109 -8.32 5.74 -0.87
C VAL A 109 -8.48 7.22 -0.54
N ASP A 110 -7.70 8.07 -1.20
CA ASP A 110 -7.84 9.53 -1.16
C ASP A 110 -9.07 10.04 -1.93
N ASP A 111 -9.23 9.61 -3.18
CA ASP A 111 -10.39 9.92 -4.03
C ASP A 111 -10.92 8.62 -4.69
N PRO A 112 -12.17 8.21 -4.44
CA PRO A 112 -12.78 7.05 -5.10
C PRO A 112 -12.90 7.14 -6.62
N LYS A 113 -12.85 8.35 -7.21
CA LYS A 113 -12.98 8.54 -8.66
C LYS A 113 -11.65 8.39 -9.39
N ASP A 114 -10.58 8.95 -8.85
CA ASP A 114 -9.22 8.81 -9.37
C ASP A 114 -8.23 8.58 -8.21
N PRO A 115 -8.14 7.35 -7.68
CA PRO A 115 -7.35 7.07 -6.49
C PRO A 115 -5.85 7.13 -6.80
N SER A 116 -5.14 7.99 -6.06
CA SER A 116 -3.68 8.12 -6.13
C SER A 116 -2.98 7.46 -4.94
N ILE A 117 -3.69 7.31 -3.82
CA ILE A 117 -3.20 6.73 -2.56
C ILE A 117 -4.14 5.59 -2.14
N PHE A 118 -3.56 4.47 -1.75
CA PHE A 118 -4.26 3.30 -1.21
C PHE A 118 -3.76 3.00 0.20
N VAL A 119 -4.71 2.81 1.12
CA VAL A 119 -4.44 2.41 2.51
C VAL A 119 -4.90 0.97 2.70
N ILE A 120 -3.95 0.11 3.06
CA ILE A 120 -4.15 -1.31 3.24
C ILE A 120 -3.97 -1.66 4.73
N PHE A 121 -5.00 -2.28 5.29
CA PHE A 121 -5.07 -2.57 6.73
C PHE A 121 -4.64 -4.01 7.05
N GLU A 122 -4.74 -4.91 6.07
CA GLU A 122 -4.40 -6.33 6.21
C GLU A 122 -3.15 -6.66 5.39
N LYS A 123 -2.06 -7.05 6.06
CA LYS A 123 -0.77 -7.32 5.42
C LYS A 123 -0.83 -8.44 4.37
N HIS A 124 -1.74 -9.40 4.53
CA HIS A 124 -1.92 -10.48 3.55
C HIS A 124 -2.51 -10.01 2.21
N GLN A 125 -2.95 -8.75 2.09
CA GLN A 125 -3.32 -8.13 0.81
C GLN A 125 -2.10 -7.60 0.03
N ILE A 126 -0.91 -7.64 0.62
CA ILE A 126 0.29 -7.02 0.05
C ILE A 126 1.33 -8.10 -0.23
N TYR A 127 1.98 -8.00 -1.38
CA TYR A 127 3.16 -8.77 -1.71
C TYR A 127 4.26 -7.82 -2.20
N PRO A 128 5.38 -7.64 -1.47
CA PRO A 128 6.52 -6.84 -1.95
C PRO A 128 7.15 -7.57 -3.14
N ALA A 129 6.90 -7.07 -4.35
CA ALA A 129 7.27 -7.75 -5.59
C ALA A 129 8.68 -7.39 -6.07
N TYR A 130 9.06 -6.11 -5.92
CA TYR A 130 10.36 -5.60 -6.38
C TYR A 130 10.90 -4.55 -5.41
N ILE A 131 12.24 -4.45 -5.37
CA ILE A 131 12.94 -3.34 -4.73
C ILE A 131 13.52 -2.45 -5.84
N LEU A 132 13.26 -1.16 -5.76
CA LEU A 132 13.85 -0.16 -6.65
C LEU A 132 14.97 0.56 -5.92
N GLU A 133 16.15 0.60 -6.53
CA GLU A 133 17.27 1.43 -6.08
C GLU A 133 17.63 2.45 -7.17
N TYR A 134 17.71 3.71 -6.79
CA TYR A 134 17.98 4.81 -7.71
C TYR A 134 18.71 5.96 -7.03
N SER A 135 19.36 6.82 -7.80
CA SER A 135 19.96 8.08 -7.33
C SER A 135 19.50 9.22 -8.25
N ASN A 136 19.71 10.47 -7.84
CA ASN A 136 19.38 11.62 -8.70
C ASN A 136 20.35 11.80 -9.88
N ASN A 137 21.50 11.12 -9.85
CA ASN A 137 22.60 11.29 -10.80
C ASN A 137 22.88 10.05 -11.66
N ASP A 138 22.25 8.91 -11.37
CA ASP A 138 22.49 7.61 -12.04
C ASP A 138 21.20 6.94 -12.52
N GLN A 139 21.35 5.83 -13.25
CA GLN A 139 20.23 4.99 -13.71
C GLN A 139 19.51 4.28 -12.55
N CYS A 140 18.19 4.17 -12.67
CA CYS A 140 17.34 3.37 -11.79
C CYS A 140 17.52 1.87 -12.07
N THR A 141 17.68 1.05 -11.02
CA THR A 141 17.80 -0.42 -11.09
C THR A 141 16.65 -1.10 -10.34
N ILE A 142 16.14 -2.20 -10.90
CA ILE A 142 15.11 -3.05 -10.30
C ILE A 142 15.77 -4.35 -9.83
N LEU A 143 15.63 -4.67 -8.54
CA LEU A 143 16.15 -5.88 -7.90
C LEU A 143 15.03 -6.91 -7.65
#